data_AF-A0A6G6X8W4-F1
#
_entry.id   AF-A0A6G6X8W4-F1
#
_cell.length_a   1.000
_cell.length_b   1.000
_cell.length_c   1.000
_cell.angle_alpha   90.00
_cell.angle_beta   90.00
_cell.angle_gamma   90.00
#
_symmetry.space_group_name_H-M   'P 1'
#
loop_
_entity.id
_entity.type
_entity.pdbx_description
1 polymer ?
#
loop_
_entity_poly.entity_id
_entity_poly.type
_entity_poly.pdbx_seq_one_letter_code
_entity_poly.pdbx_strand_id
1 'polypeptide(L)'
;MNEALITRLGALDLSLQDNKVNTNDRVLALISACITEGVDQGPSIVEVLARLGFDRRHVGLTLNKGIQQVPVWPNWGRRDDGRYYVPDPT
;
A
#
# COMPACT_ATOMS: atom_id res chain seq x y z
N MET A 1 7.26 -9.82 -12.05
CA MET A 1 6.46 -8.82 -11.30
C MET A 1 5.25 -8.47 -12.16
N ASN A 2 4.04 -8.43 -11.59
CA ASN A 2 2.78 -8.38 -12.34
C ASN A 2 2.54 -6.98 -12.95
N GLU A 3 2.69 -6.82 -14.28
CA GLU A 3 2.47 -5.54 -14.96
C GLU A 3 1.03 -5.04 -14.84
N ALA A 4 0.06 -5.95 -14.85
CA ALA A 4 -1.35 -5.60 -14.66
C ALA A 4 -1.63 -5.02 -13.26
N LEU A 5 -0.86 -5.40 -12.24
CA LEU A 5 -0.94 -4.77 -10.92
C LEU A 5 -0.46 -3.32 -10.98
N ILE A 6 0.70 -3.06 -11.60
CA ILE A 6 1.25 -1.71 -11.72
C ILE A 6 0.28 -0.80 -12.47
N THR A 7 -0.32 -1.27 -13.57
CA THR A 7 -1.34 -0.51 -14.31
C THR A 7 -2.56 -0.18 -13.43
N ARG A 8 -3.08 -1.15 -12.67
CA ARG A 8 -4.24 -0.92 -11.80
C ARG A 8 -3.94 0.05 -10.66
N LEU A 9 -2.77 -0.08 -10.02
CA LEU A 9 -2.34 0.83 -8.96
C LEU A 9 -2.05 2.24 -9.49
N GLY A 10 -1.50 2.37 -10.70
CA GLY A 10 -1.35 3.66 -11.37
C GLY A 10 -2.70 4.33 -11.65
N ALA A 11 -3.69 3.57 -12.11
CA ALA A 11 -5.05 4.09 -12.32
C ALA A 11 -5.72 4.53 -11.00
N LEU A 12 -5.53 3.76 -9.92
CA LEU A 12 -6.00 4.14 -8.59
C LEU A 12 -5.33 5.44 -8.13
N ASP A 13 -4.00 5.56 -8.29
CA ASP A 13 -3.28 6.77 -7.91
C ASP A 13 -3.75 8.01 -8.68
N LEU A 14 -3.98 7.90 -10.00
CA LEU A 14 -4.54 8.97 -10.82
C LEU A 14 -5.92 9.41 -10.30
N SER A 15 -6.80 8.44 -10.01
CA SER A 15 -8.12 8.74 -9.45
C SER A 15 -8.03 9.47 -8.09
N LEU A 16 -7.10 9.07 -7.23
CA LEU A 16 -6.88 9.74 -5.94
C LEU A 16 -6.32 11.17 -6.13
N GLN A 17 -5.44 11.38 -7.11
CA GLN A 17 -4.95 12.71 -7.48
C GLN A 17 -6.07 13.62 -7.97
N ASP A 18 -6.96 13.12 -8.83
CA ASP A 18 -8.12 13.86 -9.34
C ASP A 18 -9.06 14.31 -8.20
N ASN A 19 -9.15 13.49 -7.14
CA ASN A 19 -9.88 13.79 -5.92
C ASN A 19 -9.09 14.65 -4.90
N LYS A 20 -7.91 15.17 -5.28
CA LYS A 20 -7.04 16.01 -4.44
C LYS A 20 -6.61 15.34 -3.13
N VAL A 21 -6.54 14.01 -3.11
CA VAL A 21 -6.03 13.26 -1.96
C VAL A 21 -4.55 13.55 -1.80
N ASN A 22 -4.12 13.86 -0.57
CA ASN A 22 -2.73 14.20 -0.30
C ASN A 22 -1.81 12.97 -0.47
N THR A 23 -0.50 13.21 -0.61
CA THR A 23 0.49 12.15 -0.86
C THR A 23 0.52 11.07 0.23
N ASN A 24 0.36 11.43 1.50
CA ASN A 24 0.39 10.45 2.60
C ASN A 24 -0.79 9.49 2.49
N ASP A 25 -1.99 10.03 2.29
CA ASP A 25 -3.23 9.24 2.17
C ASP A 25 -3.23 8.39 0.91
N ARG A 26 -2.65 8.91 -0.19
CA ARG A 26 -2.40 8.12 -1.41
C ARG A 26 -1.49 6.93 -1.14
N VAL A 27 -0.38 7.13 -0.45
CA VAL A 27 0.55 6.04 -0.10
C VAL A 27 -0.12 5.01 0.79
N LEU A 28 -0.92 5.43 1.79
CA LEU A 28 -1.71 4.51 2.61
C LEU A 28 -2.66 3.64 1.77
N ALA A 29 -3.44 4.27 0.88
CA ALA A 29 -4.37 3.57 0.01
C ALA A 29 -3.67 2.58 -0.93
N LEU A 30 -2.53 2.98 -1.51
CA LEU A 30 -1.75 2.13 -2.42
C LEU A 30 -1.07 0.96 -1.70
N ILE A 31 -0.57 1.15 -0.47
CA ILE A 31 -0.03 0.04 0.34
C ILE A 31 -1.16 -0.95 0.66
N SER A 32 -2.32 -0.46 1.11
CA SER A 32 -3.48 -1.30 1.38
C SER A 32 -3.88 -2.11 0.13
N ALA A 33 -3.96 -1.47 -1.03
CA ALA A 33 -4.27 -2.14 -2.30
C ALA A 33 -3.21 -3.19 -2.70
N CYS A 34 -1.92 -2.94 -2.47
CA CYS A 34 -0.87 -3.94 -2.69
C CYS A 34 -1.11 -5.20 -1.86
N ILE A 35 -1.43 -5.03 -0.58
CA ILE A 35 -1.67 -6.13 0.35
C ILE A 35 -2.91 -6.92 -0.05
N THR A 36 -4.01 -6.26 -0.43
CA THR A 36 -5.23 -6.90 -0.95
C THR A 36 -4.96 -7.74 -2.20
N GLU A 37 -4.04 -7.29 -3.05
CA GLU A 37 -3.64 -7.97 -4.28
C GLU A 37 -2.56 -9.06 -4.06
N GLY A 38 -2.22 -9.36 -2.80
CA GLY A 38 -1.27 -10.41 -2.43
C GLY A 38 0.20 -9.98 -2.45
N VAL A 39 0.50 -8.70 -2.64
CA VAL A 39 1.84 -8.14 -2.41
C VAL A 39 1.95 -7.77 -0.94
N ASP A 40 2.22 -8.78 -0.13
CA ASP A 40 2.14 -8.73 1.34
C ASP A 40 3.52 -8.68 2.03
N GLN A 41 4.60 -8.52 1.27
CA GLN A 41 5.96 -8.41 1.80
C GLN A 41 6.48 -6.98 1.68
N GLY A 42 7.05 -6.45 2.76
CA GLY A 42 7.51 -5.06 2.82
C GLY A 42 8.43 -4.63 1.67
N PRO A 43 9.50 -5.37 1.35
CA PRO A 43 10.37 -5.03 0.21
C PRO A 43 9.63 -4.99 -1.13
N SER A 44 8.69 -5.91 -1.34
CA SER A 44 7.87 -5.98 -2.56
C SER A 44 6.90 -4.80 -2.66
N ILE A 45 6.26 -4.41 -1.56
CA ILE A 45 5.38 -3.24 -1.49
C ILE A 45 6.17 -1.96 -1.83
N VAL A 46 7.33 -1.79 -1.20
CA VAL A 46 8.21 -0.63 -1.43
C VAL A 46 8.65 -0.56 -2.89
N GLU A 47 9.01 -1.68 -3.50
CA GLU A 47 9.42 -1.73 -4.91
C GLU A 47 8.26 -1.41 -5.86
N VAL A 48 7.06 -1.91 -5.59
CA VAL A 48 5.87 -1.62 -6.39
C VAL A 48 5.56 -0.11 -6.38
N LEU A 49 5.53 0.52 -5.20
CA LEU A 49 5.26 1.96 -5.11
C LEU A 49 6.42 2.82 -5.66
N ALA A 50 7.67 2.35 -5.56
CA ALA A 50 8.80 3.05 -6.17
C ALA A 50 8.67 3.13 -7.70
N ARG A 51 8.15 2.07 -8.34
CA ARG A 51 7.85 2.07 -9.78
C ARG A 51 6.72 3.00 -10.18
N LEU A 52 5.84 3.36 -9.24
CA LEU A 52 4.81 4.39 -9.40
C LEU A 52 5.34 5.81 -9.13
N GLY A 53 6.62 5.96 -8.79
CA GLY A 53 7.27 7.25 -8.54
C GLY A 53 7.30 7.71 -7.09
N PHE A 54 6.89 6.87 -6.12
CA PHE A 54 6.97 7.20 -4.71
C PHE A 54 8.37 6.96 -4.12
N ASP A 55 8.77 7.80 -3.16
CA ASP A 55 10.04 7.63 -2.47
C ASP A 55 10.05 6.36 -1.59
N ARG A 56 11.07 5.52 -1.77
CA ARG A 56 11.20 4.24 -1.06
C ARG A 56 11.24 4.41 0.46
N ARG A 57 11.93 5.44 0.95
CA ARG A 57 12.05 5.69 2.38
C ARG A 57 10.71 6.15 2.96
N HIS A 58 10.01 7.03 2.26
CA HIS A 58 8.67 7.46 2.62
C HIS A 58 7.70 6.28 2.70
N VAL A 59 7.67 5.42 1.67
CA VAL A 59 6.82 4.23 1.65
C VAL A 59 7.15 3.29 2.81
N GLY A 60 8.43 3.01 3.07
CA GLY A 60 8.84 2.14 4.17
C GLY A 60 8.47 2.69 5.56
N LEU A 61 8.55 4.02 5.74
CA LEU A 61 8.10 4.67 6.97
C LEU A 61 6.58 4.60 7.12
N THR A 62 5.83 4.85 6.05
CA THR A 62 4.36 4.76 6.07
C THR A 62 3.91 3.32 6.30
N LEU A 63 4.57 2.33 5.68
CA LEU A 63 4.31 0.90 5.87
C LEU A 63 4.41 0.49 7.34
N ASN A 64 5.45 0.96 8.04
CA ASN A 64 5.64 0.67 9.46
C ASN A 64 4.66 1.43 10.35
N LYS A 65 4.31 2.68 9.99
CA LYS A 65 3.37 3.51 10.75
C LYS A 65 1.92 2.99 10.67
N GLY A 66 1.53 2.37 9.56
CA GLY A 66 0.19 1.83 9.37
C GLY A 66 -0.07 0.47 10.04
N ILE A 67 0.89 -0.08 10.79
CA ILE A 67 0.71 -1.34 11.51
C ILE A 67 -0.23 -1.13 12.71
N GLN A 68 -1.31 -1.93 12.78
CA GLN A 68 -2.25 -1.96 13.88
C GLN A 68 -2.49 -3.40 14.36
N GLN A 69 -2.74 -3.56 15.66
CA GLN A 69 -3.06 -4.86 16.26
C GLN A 69 -4.44 -5.39 15.82
N VAL A 70 -5.41 -4.48 15.74
CA VAL A 70 -6.74 -4.72 15.18
C VAL A 70 -6.88 -3.73 14.03
N PRO A 71 -6.49 -4.10 12.81
CA PRO A 71 -6.39 -3.15 11.72
C PRO A 71 -7.76 -2.75 11.20
N VAL A 72 -7.93 -1.46 10.92
CA VAL A 72 -9.09 -0.90 10.20
C VAL A 72 -8.58 -0.20 8.94
N TRP A 73 -9.32 -0.33 7.83
CA TRP A 73 -8.94 0.33 6.58
C TRP A 73 -8.77 1.85 6.79
N PRO A 74 -7.71 2.48 6.25
CA PRO A 74 -6.71 1.97 5.30
C PRO A 74 -5.46 1.31 5.92
N ASN A 75 -5.46 1.05 7.23
CA ASN A 75 -4.33 0.43 7.93
C ASN A 75 -4.33 -1.10 7.79
N TRP A 76 -3.24 -1.73 8.23
CA TRP A 76 -2.99 -3.17 8.08
C TRP A 76 -2.37 -3.75 9.35
N GLY A 77 -2.48 -5.07 9.49
CA GLY A 77 -1.73 -5.81 10.50
C GLY A 77 -0.45 -6.40 9.92
N ARG A 78 0.38 -6.94 10.80
CA ARG A 78 1.58 -7.72 10.43
C ARG A 78 1.56 -9.03 11.21
N ARG A 79 1.79 -10.13 10.51
CA ARG A 79 1.90 -11.48 11.08
C ARG A 79 3.32 -11.76 11.57
N ASP A 80 3.48 -12.81 12.37
CA ASP A 80 4.77 -13.23 12.93
C ASP A 80 5.78 -13.65 11.85
N ASP A 81 5.31 -14.13 10.70
CA ASP A 81 6.13 -14.46 9.52
C ASP A 81 6.59 -13.20 8.74
N GLY A 82 6.20 -12.01 9.21
CA GLY A 82 6.56 -10.73 8.63
C GLY A 82 5.66 -10.27 7.47
N ARG A 83 4.65 -11.05 7.06
CA ARG A 83 3.68 -10.67 6.03
C ARG A 83 2.64 -9.68 6.56
N TYR A 84 2.24 -8.76 5.70
CA TYR A 84 1.21 -7.76 5.98
C TYR A 84 -0.18 -8.27 5.56
N TYR A 85 -1.23 -7.84 6.24
CA TYR A 85 -2.61 -8.18 5.87
C TYR A 85 -3.55 -7.00 6.12
N VAL A 86 -4.54 -6.80 5.25
CA VAL A 86 -5.62 -5.84 5.47
C VAL A 86 -6.82 -6.54 6.13
N PRO A 87 -7.63 -5.84 6.93
CA PRO A 87 -8.90 -6.38 7.39
C PRO A 87 -9.82 -6.61 6.18
N ASP A 88 -10.71 -7.60 6.28
CA ASP A 88 -11.75 -7.79 5.27
C ASP A 88 -12.60 -6.50 5.16
N PRO A 89 -12.99 -6.08 3.95
CA PRO A 89 -13.91 -4.97 3.80
C PRO A 89 -15.24 -5.34 4.47
N THR A 90 -15.59 -4.62 5.53
CA THR A 90 -16.91 -4.69 6.20
C THR A 90 -18.02 -4.19 5.29
#